data_AF-A0A951DGC2-F1
#
_entry.id   AF-A0A951DGC2-F1
#
_cell.length_a   1.000
_cell.length_b   1.000
_cell.length_c   1.000
_cell.angle_alpha   90.00
_cell.angle_beta   90.00
_cell.angle_gamma   90.00
#
_symmetry.space_group_name_H-M   'P 1'
#
loop_
_entity.id
_entity.type
_entity.pdbx_description
1 polymer ?
#
loop_
_entity_poly.entity_id
_entity_poly.type
_entity_poly.pdbx_seq_one_letter_code
_entity_poly.pdbx_strand_id
1 'polypeptide(L)' 'MSRPLKDIAAEALELPIAARADLASQLLDSLEEISEEENDQLWAQEAERRYRAYKEGRADAVPAEEVFARLRARRK' A
#
# COMPACT_ATOMS: atom_id res chain seq x y z
N MET A 1 -26.22 -9.37 16.74
CA MET A 1 -25.65 -10.62 17.31
C MET A 1 -24.24 -10.75 16.78
N SER A 2 -23.22 -10.80 17.64
CA SER A 2 -21.83 -11.00 17.20
C SER A 2 -21.55 -12.50 17.10
N ARG A 3 -21.13 -12.97 15.93
CA ARG A 3 -20.70 -14.37 15.72
C ARG A 3 -19.23 -14.49 16.15
N PRO A 4 -18.80 -15.59 16.79
CA PRO A 4 -17.40 -15.78 17.15
C PRO A 4 -16.50 -15.78 15.91
N LEU A 5 -15.35 -15.08 15.99
CA LEU A 5 -14.39 -14.99 14.88
C LEU A 5 -13.97 -16.36 14.34
N LYS A 6 -13.78 -17.33 15.22
CA LYS A 6 -13.41 -18.70 14.87
C LYS A 6 -14.45 -19.37 13.95
N ASP A 7 -15.73 -19.07 14.14
CA ASP A 7 -16.82 -19.69 13.38
C ASP A 7 -16.90 -19.04 11.98
N ILE A 8 -16.73 -17.71 11.91
CA ILE A 8 -16.63 -16.97 10.65
C ILE A 8 -15.42 -17.43 9.83
N ALA A 9 -14.26 -17.61 10.46
CA ALA A 9 -13.04 -18.06 9.80
C ALA A 9 -13.19 -19.50 9.26
N ALA A 10 -13.82 -20.40 10.02
CA ALA A 10 -14.09 -21.76 9.57
C ALA A 10 -14.98 -21.76 8.31
N GLU A 11 -16.07 -21.00 8.30
CA GLU A 11 -16.96 -20.86 7.15
C GLU A 11 -16.26 -20.26 5.93
N ALA A 12 -15.43 -19.24 6.12
CA ALA A 12 -14.64 -18.65 5.04
C ALA A 12 -13.67 -19.64 4.42
N LEU A 13 -13.08 -20.55 5.20
CA LEU A 13 -12.14 -21.56 4.69
C LEU A 13 -12.82 -22.67 3.88
N GLU A 14 -14.12 -22.91 4.08
CA GLU A 14 -14.93 -23.85 3.29
C GLU A 14 -15.22 -23.33 1.87
N LEU A 15 -15.06 -22.03 1.62
CA LEU A 15 -15.28 -21.46 0.29
C LEU A 15 -14.26 -21.97 -0.75
N PRO A 16 -14.64 -22.06 -2.03
CA PRO A 16 -13.70 -22.28 -3.12
C PRO A 16 -12.59 -21.22 -3.13
N ILE A 17 -11.42 -21.58 -3.65
CA ILE A 17 -10.22 -20.71 -3.60
C ILE A 17 -10.45 -19.31 -4.19
N ALA A 18 -11.21 -19.19 -5.27
CA ALA A 18 -11.54 -17.91 -5.89
C ALA A 18 -12.40 -17.03 -4.96
N ALA A 19 -13.46 -17.60 -4.38
CA ALA A 19 -14.33 -16.88 -3.44
C ALA A 19 -13.60 -16.49 -2.15
N ARG A 20 -12.63 -17.30 -1.69
CA ARG A 20 -11.76 -16.90 -0.58
C ARG A 20 -10.87 -15.72 -0.91
N ALA A 21 -10.30 -15.69 -2.11
CA ALA A 21 -9.48 -14.57 -2.57
C ALA A 21 -10.31 -13.29 -2.66
N ASP A 22 -11.52 -13.37 -3.21
CA ASP A 22 -12.45 -12.24 -3.30
C ASP A 22 -12.84 -11.72 -1.91
N LEU A 23 -13.16 -12.61 -0.97
CA LEU A 23 -13.47 -12.25 0.41
C LEU A 23 -12.26 -11.61 1.13
N ALA A 24 -11.06 -12.15 0.91
CA ALA A 24 -9.84 -11.58 1.46
C ALA A 24 -9.58 -10.16 0.93
N SER A 25 -9.81 -9.92 -0.37
CA SER A 25 -9.71 -8.59 -0.96
C SER A 25 -10.67 -7.60 -0.31
N GLN A 26 -11.95 -7.97 -0.19
CA GLN A 26 -12.95 -7.09 0.44
C GLN A 26 -12.62 -6.77 1.91
N LEU A 27 -12.12 -7.75 2.65
CA LEU A 27 -11.68 -7.54 4.03
C LEU A 27 -10.47 -6.61 4.07
N LEU A 28 -9.50 -6.75 3.16
CA LEU A 28 -8.37 -5.84 3.06
C LEU A 28 -8.83 -4.42 2.72
N ASP A 29 -9.68 -4.26 1.71
CA ASP A 29 -10.24 -2.96 1.30
C ASP A 29 -10.98 -2.28 2.47
N SER A 30 -11.69 -3.06 3.29
CA SER A 30 -12.38 -2.52 4.49
C SER A 30 -11.45 -2.04 5.59
N LEU A 31 -10.21 -2.53 5.62
CA LEU A 31 -9.17 -2.08 6.55
C LEU A 31 -8.41 -0.86 5.99
N GLU A 32 -8.54 -0.59 4.70
CA GLU A 32 -7.95 0.55 4.00
C GLU A 32 -8.85 1.80 4.02
N GLU A 33 -9.85 1.86 4.90
CA GLU A 33 -10.63 3.08 5.22
C GLU A 33 -9.77 4.10 6.00
N ILE A 34 -8.65 4.49 5.41
CA ILE A 34 -7.91 5.70 5.77
C ILE A 34 -8.57 6.82 4.99
N SER A 35 -9.05 7.87 5.68
CA SER A 35 -9.65 9.01 4.99
C SER A 35 -8.63 9.65 4.05
N GLU A 36 -9.07 10.34 2.99
CA GLU A 36 -8.14 11.06 2.11
C GLU A 36 -7.24 12.01 2.91
N GLU A 37 -7.78 12.64 3.96
CA GLU A 37 -7.01 13.51 4.86
C GLU A 37 -5.95 12.75 5.66
N GLU A 38 -6.26 11.57 6.18
CA GLU A 38 -5.28 10.74 6.90
C GLU A 38 -4.23 10.19 5.94
N ASN A 39 -4.62 9.85 4.70
CA ASN A 39 -3.71 9.43 3.64
C ASN A 39 -2.71 10.55 3.31
N ASP A 40 -3.21 11.77 3.06
CA ASP A 40 -2.39 12.96 2.79
C ASP A 40 -1.43 13.27 3.95
N GLN A 41 -1.89 13.13 5.19
CA GLN A 41 -1.05 13.31 6.37
C GLN A 41 0.08 12.28 6.43
N LEU A 42 -0.22 10.99 6.19
CA LEU A 42 0.79 9.93 6.18
C LEU A 42 1.81 10.13 5.05
N TRP A 43 1.36 10.54 3.85
CA TRP A 43 2.26 10.87 2.75
C TRP A 43 3.14 12.08 3.01
N ALA A 44 2.60 13.14 3.64
CA ALA A 44 3.38 14.31 4.02
C ALA A 44 4.46 13.93 5.05
N GLN A 45 4.13 13.12 6.04
CA GLN A 45 5.09 12.60 7.02
C GLN A 45 6.18 11.74 6.36
N GLU A 46 5.79 10.87 5.43
CA GLU A 46 6.70 10.04 4.65
C GLU A 46 7.66 10.89 3.80
N ALA A 47 7.12 11.87 3.08
CA ALA A 47 7.89 12.76 2.22
C ALA A 47 8.93 13.55 3.02
N GLU A 48 8.54 14.11 4.15
CA GLU A 48 9.43 14.83 5.06
C GLU A 48 10.53 13.91 5.62
N ARG A 49 10.17 12.68 6.04
CA ARG A 49 11.16 11.70 6.51
C ARG A 49 12.18 11.37 5.44
N ARG A 50 11.75 11.12 4.20
CA ARG A 50 12.64 10.82 3.07
C ARG A 50 13.52 12.00 2.72
N TYR A 51 12.96 13.20 2.73
CA TYR A 51 13.71 14.42 2.44
C TYR A 51 14.83 14.64 3.47
N ARG A 52 14.54 14.47 4.77
CA ARG A 52 15.58 14.54 5.81
C ARG A 52 16.67 13.51 5.61
N ALA A 53 16.30 12.24 5.40
CA ALA A 53 17.27 11.18 5.16
C ALA A 53 18.18 11.48 3.96
N TYR A 54 17.62 12.03 2.87
CA TYR A 54 18.40 12.50 1.72
C TYR A 54 19.35 13.65 2.10
N LYS A 55 18.85 14.68 2.80
CA LYS A 55 19.67 15.81 3.25
C LYS A 55 20.81 15.41 4.19
N GLU A 56 20.62 14.34 4.96
CA GLU A 56 21.59 13.78 5.88
C GLU A 56 22.52 12.74 5.21
N GLY A 57 22.38 12.50 3.90
CA GLY A 57 23.19 11.52 3.16
C GLY A 57 22.90 10.07 3.51
N ARG A 58 21.74 9.78 4.14
CA ARG A 58 21.28 8.45 4.54
C ARG A 58 20.35 7.78 3.54
N ALA A 59 20.06 8.45 2.41
CA ALA A 59 19.24 7.93 1.34
C ALA A 59 19.91 8.16 -0.01
N ASP A 60 19.94 7.11 -0.84
CA ASP A 60 20.41 7.20 -2.22
C ASP A 60 19.42 7.99 -3.07
N ALA A 61 19.95 8.87 -3.93
CA ALA A 61 19.18 9.61 -4.91
C ALA A 61 19.68 9.32 -6.31
N VAL A 62 18.76 9.31 -7.27
CA VAL A 62 19.09 9.21 -8.70
C VAL A 62 19.00 10.61 -9.30
N PRO A 63 20.01 11.09 -10.05
CA PRO A 63 19.93 12.36 -10.75
C PRO A 63 18.69 12.44 -11.65
N ALA A 64 18.04 13.60 -11.69
CA ALA A 64 16.81 13.78 -12.45
C ALA A 64 17.00 13.49 -13.94
N GLU A 65 18.15 13.89 -14.49
CA GLU A 65 18.54 13.66 -15.89
C GLU A 65 18.55 12.17 -16.23
N GLU A 66 19.05 11.33 -15.32
CA GLU A 66 19.09 9.89 -15.49
C GLU A 66 17.68 9.28 -15.45
N VAL A 67 16.84 9.72 -14.52
CA VAL A 67 15.42 9.30 -14.46
C VAL A 67 14.71 9.61 -15.78
N PHE A 68 14.85 10.85 -16.28
CA PHE A 68 14.20 11.25 -17.53
C PHE A 68 14.79 10.52 -18.76
N ALA A 69 16.09 10.23 -18.77
CA ALA A 69 16.71 9.44 -19.83
C ALA A 69 16.12 8.01 -19.88
N ARG A 70 16.01 7.34 -18.73
CA ARG A 70 15.40 6.01 -18.61
C ARG A 70 13.94 6.01 -19.05
N LEU A 71 13.15 7.01 -18.67
CA LEU A 71 11.74 7.15 -19.08
C LEU A 71 11.59 7.31 -20.60
N ARG A 72 12.43 8.13 -21.23
CA ARG A 72 12.43 8.29 -22.70
C ARG A 72 12.80 6.99 -23.42
N ALA A 73 13.76 6.23 -22.87
CA ALA A 73 14.18 4.95 -23.45
C ALA A 73 13.09 3.87 -23.38
N ARG A 74 12.25 3.86 -22.34
CA ARG A 74 11.12 2.91 -22.17
C ARG A 74 9.93 3.16 -23.11
N ARG A 75 9.85 4.32 -23.76
CA ARG A 75 8.78 4.68 -24.70
C ARG A 75 9.13 4.40 -26.17
N LYS A 76 10.27 3.76 -26.44
CA LYS A 76 10.64 3.21 -27.75
C LYS A 76 10.38 1.71 -27.76
#